data_AF-A0A231HG80-F1
#
_entry.id   AF-A0A231HG80-F1
#
_cell.length_a   1.000
_cell.length_b   1.000
_cell.length_c   1.000
_cell.angle_alpha   90.00
_cell.angle_beta   90.00
_cell.angle_gamma   90.00
#
_symmetry.space_group_name_H-M   'P 1'
#
loop_
_entity.id
_entity.type
_entity.pdbx_description
1 polymer ?
#
loop_
_entity_poly.entity_id
_entity_poly.type
_entity_poly.pdbx_seq_one_letter_code
_entity_poly.pdbx_strand_id
1 'polypeptide(L)'
;MYAYFHAITCPTDWVAADGTNGTVDLRGEFIRGWDAGRGADVGRTLGSFQGDAIRNITGTYGNSMWRDQGSGWGNSGGAFYHGYYPGNAPNGAGNYGTQIYFDASRVVPTAADNRPRNVALLACMKLFP
;
A
#
# COMPACT_ATOMS: atom_id res chain seq x y z
N MET A 1 14.61 2.04 24.49
CA MET A 1 15.18 2.59 23.22
C MET A 1 15.39 1.43 22.26
N TYR A 2 15.06 1.61 20.97
CA TYR A 2 15.16 0.57 19.94
C TYR A 2 16.38 0.81 19.06
N ALA A 3 17.11 -0.25 18.70
CA ALA A 3 18.22 -0.21 17.75
C ALA A 3 18.16 -1.40 16.79
N TYR A 4 18.66 -1.20 15.56
CA TYR A 4 18.66 -2.20 14.50
C TYR A 4 20.08 -2.69 14.20
N PHE A 5 20.23 -4.01 14.06
CA PHE A 5 21.52 -4.66 13.86
C PHE A 5 21.50 -5.61 12.66
N HIS A 6 22.59 -5.63 11.89
CA HIS A 6 22.85 -6.63 10.85
C HIS A 6 23.53 -7.87 11.46
N ALA A 7 22.96 -8.37 12.56
CA ALA A 7 23.47 -9.51 13.31
C ALA A 7 22.33 -10.47 13.64
N ILE A 8 22.66 -11.74 13.86
CA ILE A 8 21.69 -12.79 14.22
C ILE A 8 21.24 -12.65 15.68
N THR A 9 22.06 -12.03 16.54
CA THR A 9 21.80 -11.85 17.96
C THR A 9 21.98 -10.40 18.38
N CYS A 10 21.29 -10.00 19.44
CA CYS A 10 21.44 -8.69 20.04
C CYS A 10 22.80 -8.54 20.73
N PRO A 11 23.34 -7.31 20.85
CA PRO A 11 24.49 -7.04 21.70
C PRO A 11 24.24 -7.42 23.16
N THR A 12 25.31 -7.54 23.93
CA THR A 12 25.25 -7.74 25.38
C THR A 12 24.36 -6.67 26.03
N ASP A 13 23.51 -7.09 26.98
CA ASP A 13 22.51 -6.28 27.69
C ASP A 13 21.33 -5.77 26.86
N TRP A 14 21.16 -6.27 25.62
CA TRP A 14 19.98 -6.02 24.81
C TRP A 14 19.23 -7.32 24.55
N VAL A 15 17.92 -7.22 24.42
CA VAL A 15 17.02 -8.34 24.09
C VAL A 15 16.33 -8.10 22.75
N ALA A 16 15.92 -9.16 22.07
CA ALA A 16 15.17 -9.04 20.82
C ALA A 16 13.81 -8.36 21.08
N ALA A 17 13.40 -7.47 20.17
CA ALA A 17 12.09 -6.82 20.22
C ALA A 17 11.02 -7.73 19.59
N ASP A 18 10.68 -8.81 20.29
CA ASP A 18 9.85 -9.93 19.79
C ASP A 18 8.54 -10.11 20.56
N GLY A 19 8.19 -9.13 21.41
CA GLY A 19 6.99 -9.20 22.25
C GLY A 19 7.19 -9.95 23.57
N THR A 20 8.38 -10.49 23.83
CA THR A 20 8.72 -11.16 25.09
C THR A 20 9.50 -10.24 26.01
N ASN A 21 9.61 -10.59 27.31
CA ASN A 21 10.44 -9.87 28.29
C ASN A 21 10.13 -8.36 28.38
N GLY A 22 8.87 -7.96 28.19
CA GLY A 22 8.44 -6.56 28.24
C GLY A 22 8.78 -5.74 26.99
N THR A 23 9.24 -6.38 25.92
CA THR A 23 9.47 -5.73 24.62
C THR A 23 8.17 -5.60 23.83
N VAL A 24 8.13 -4.65 22.89
CA VAL A 24 7.13 -4.66 21.81
C VAL A 24 7.63 -5.58 20.70
N ASP A 25 6.71 -6.22 19.99
CA ASP A 25 7.04 -7.03 18.82
C ASP A 25 7.22 -6.12 17.60
N LEU A 26 8.45 -6.03 17.10
CA LEU A 26 8.80 -5.21 15.93
C LEU A 26 9.13 -6.04 14.69
N ARG A 27 8.89 -7.36 14.72
CA ARG A 27 9.20 -8.24 13.61
C ARG A 27 8.25 -7.94 12.45
N GLY A 28 8.82 -7.46 11.34
CA GLY A 28 8.05 -7.08 10.14
C GLY A 28 7.52 -5.64 10.16
N GLU A 29 7.75 -4.89 11.24
CA GLU A 29 7.25 -3.52 11.41
C GLU A 29 8.22 -2.47 10.84
N PHE A 30 7.66 -1.43 10.25
CA PHE A 30 8.40 -0.21 9.92
C PHE A 30 8.40 0.76 11.10
N ILE A 31 9.59 1.14 11.56
CA ILE A 31 9.72 2.14 12.62
C ILE A 31 9.86 3.55 12.04
N ARG A 32 9.18 4.48 12.70
CA ARG A 32 9.29 5.92 12.46
C ARG A 32 9.75 6.64 13.73
N GLY A 33 10.31 7.83 13.55
CA GLY A 33 10.62 8.72 14.67
C GLY A 33 9.35 9.16 15.38
N TRP A 34 9.38 9.15 16.72
CA TRP A 34 8.30 9.73 17.52
C TRP A 34 8.36 11.25 17.43
N ASP A 35 7.19 11.89 17.33
CA ASP A 35 7.07 13.34 17.13
C ASP A 35 7.77 14.16 18.23
N ALA A 36 7.72 13.66 19.47
CA ALA A 36 8.37 14.26 20.64
C ALA A 36 8.12 15.79 20.80
N GLY A 37 6.95 16.27 20.36
CA GLY A 37 6.55 17.67 20.46
C GLY A 37 6.87 18.56 19.26
N ARG A 38 7.35 17.99 18.14
CA ARG A 38 7.61 18.75 16.90
C ARG A 38 6.33 19.19 16.18
N GLY A 39 5.23 18.45 16.32
CA GLY A 39 3.95 18.74 15.68
C GLY A 39 3.77 18.16 14.27
N ALA A 40 4.66 17.26 13.82
CA ALA A 40 4.55 16.57 12.53
C ALA A 40 3.67 15.31 12.59
N ASP A 41 3.58 14.66 13.75
CA ASP A 41 2.74 13.46 13.98
C ASP A 41 1.99 13.56 15.31
N VAL A 42 1.08 14.55 15.39
CA VAL A 42 0.34 14.92 16.61
C VAL A 42 -0.63 13.81 17.03
N GLY A 43 -0.73 13.57 18.33
CA GLY A 43 -1.68 12.60 18.90
C GLY A 43 -1.22 11.14 18.79
N ARG A 44 0.04 10.89 18.42
CA ARG A 44 0.65 9.56 18.48
C ARG A 44 1.33 9.29 19.81
N THR A 45 0.89 8.20 20.44
CA THR A 45 1.47 7.67 21.67
C THR A 45 2.75 6.91 21.33
N LEU A 46 3.80 7.09 22.13
CA LEU A 46 5.05 6.35 21.96
C LEU A 46 4.80 4.84 22.03
N GLY A 47 5.32 4.08 21.06
CA GLY A 47 5.17 2.63 20.99
C GLY A 47 3.81 2.14 20.48
N SER A 48 2.90 3.03 20.07
CA SER A 48 1.62 2.61 19.49
C SER A 48 1.80 2.08 18.06
N PHE A 49 1.08 1.01 17.74
CA PHE A 49 0.99 0.51 16.36
C PHE A 49 0.18 1.44 15.47
N GLN A 50 0.53 1.45 14.20
CA GLN A 50 -0.22 2.08 13.12
C GLN A 50 -0.35 1.07 11.99
N GLY A 51 -1.59 0.83 11.54
CA GLY A 51 -1.84 -0.02 10.37
C GLY A 51 -1.25 0.58 9.10
N ASP A 52 -1.13 -0.24 8.06
CA ASP A 52 -0.69 0.23 6.77
C ASP A 52 -1.69 1.20 6.15
N ALA A 53 -1.17 2.11 5.34
CA ALA A 53 -1.98 2.98 4.53
C ALA A 53 -1.24 3.27 3.23
N ILE A 54 -1.99 3.26 2.12
CA ILE A 54 -1.52 3.76 0.84
C ILE A 54 -2.09 5.14 0.59
N ARG A 55 -1.40 5.95 -0.22
CA ARG A 55 -1.98 7.18 -0.75
C ARG A 55 -3.16 6.82 -1.66
N ASN A 56 -4.14 7.73 -1.74
CA ASN A 56 -5.26 7.57 -2.66
C ASN A 56 -4.77 7.31 -4.10
N ILE A 57 -5.36 6.32 -4.78
CA ILE A 57 -5.09 6.01 -6.17
C ILE A 57 -6.24 6.56 -6.99
N THR A 58 -5.95 7.51 -7.87
CA THR A 58 -6.95 8.21 -8.65
C THR A 58 -6.88 7.83 -10.12
N GLY A 59 -8.04 7.86 -10.76
CA GLY A 59 -8.16 7.79 -12.20
C GLY A 59 -9.57 8.21 -12.61
N THR A 60 -9.78 8.32 -13.91
CA THR A 60 -11.06 8.73 -14.50
C THR A 60 -11.47 7.75 -15.58
N TYR A 61 -12.78 7.62 -15.75
CA TYR A 61 -13.38 6.91 -16.87
C TYR A 61 -14.54 7.74 -17.40
N GLY A 62 -14.45 8.15 -18.66
CA GLY A 62 -15.51 8.87 -19.36
C GLY A 62 -16.63 7.95 -19.82
N ASN A 63 -17.86 8.45 -19.84
CA ASN A 63 -19.03 7.68 -20.30
C ASN A 63 -18.93 7.39 -21.81
N SER A 64 -19.07 6.13 -22.22
CA SER A 64 -19.25 5.73 -23.61
C SER A 64 -20.75 5.68 -23.94
N MET A 65 -21.33 6.80 -24.37
CA MET A 65 -22.69 6.81 -24.90
C MET A 65 -22.68 6.56 -26.40
N TRP A 66 -23.38 5.51 -26.84
CA TRP A 66 -23.66 5.21 -28.24
C TRP A 66 -24.45 6.36 -28.88
N ARG A 67 -23.76 7.23 -29.62
CA ARG A 67 -24.33 7.97 -30.74
C ARG A 67 -23.39 7.81 -31.92
N ASP A 68 -23.84 6.94 -32.82
CA ASP A 68 -23.34 6.71 -34.16
C ASP A 68 -22.00 5.96 -34.25
N GLN A 69 -22.02 4.93 -35.10
CA GLN A 69 -20.90 4.09 -35.48
C GLN A 69 -19.70 4.97 -35.86
N GLY A 70 -18.77 5.19 -34.93
CA GLY A 70 -17.57 6.00 -35.17
C GLY A 70 -17.03 6.80 -33.99
N SER A 71 -17.78 6.98 -32.90
CA SER A 71 -17.33 7.77 -31.75
C SER A 71 -16.72 6.89 -30.65
N GLY A 72 -15.43 7.13 -30.39
CA GLY A 72 -14.52 6.31 -29.60
C GLY A 72 -14.93 6.08 -28.14
N TRP A 73 -14.45 4.95 -27.63
CA TRP A 73 -14.48 4.58 -26.22
C TRP A 73 -14.19 5.77 -25.30
N GLY A 74 -14.96 5.87 -24.20
CA GLY A 74 -14.79 6.95 -23.23
C GLY A 74 -13.33 7.04 -22.77
N ASN A 75 -12.81 8.26 -22.72
CA ASN A 75 -11.40 8.47 -22.35
C ASN A 75 -11.17 7.97 -20.91
N SER A 76 -10.13 7.16 -20.74
CA SER A 76 -9.74 6.59 -19.44
C SER A 76 -8.36 7.08 -19.06
N GLY A 77 -8.21 7.51 -17.81
CA GLY A 77 -6.95 8.06 -17.29
C GLY A 77 -6.57 7.47 -15.94
N GLY A 78 -5.27 7.48 -15.65
CA GLY A 78 -4.72 6.96 -14.40
C GLY A 78 -4.89 5.45 -14.27
N ALA A 79 -5.34 5.01 -13.08
CA ALA A 79 -5.50 3.60 -12.77
C ALA A 79 -6.63 2.90 -13.56
N PHE A 80 -7.51 3.64 -14.25
CA PHE A 80 -8.58 3.05 -15.04
C PHE A 80 -8.18 2.90 -16.52
N TYR A 81 -8.65 1.81 -17.12
CA TYR A 81 -8.63 1.61 -18.57
C TYR A 81 -9.82 0.76 -19.01
N HIS A 82 -10.06 0.72 -20.31
CA HIS A 82 -11.15 -0.06 -20.90
C HIS A 82 -10.63 -1.17 -21.80
N GLY A 83 -11.41 -2.24 -21.92
CA GLY A 83 -11.18 -3.28 -22.91
C GLY A 83 -12.47 -3.70 -23.59
N TYR A 84 -12.29 -4.36 -24.73
CA TYR A 84 -13.38 -4.87 -25.55
C TYR A 84 -13.98 -6.13 -24.93
N TYR A 85 -15.30 -6.15 -24.73
CA TYR A 85 -16.02 -7.37 -24.35
C TYR A 85 -16.71 -7.99 -25.57
N PRO A 86 -16.23 -9.14 -26.07
CA PRO A 86 -16.87 -9.85 -27.18
C PRO A 86 -18.12 -10.59 -26.66
N GLY A 87 -19.20 -9.86 -26.43
CA GLY A 87 -20.52 -10.43 -26.17
C GLY A 87 -21.38 -10.32 -27.41
N ASN A 88 -22.00 -11.43 -27.85
CA ASN A 88 -23.05 -11.37 -28.84
C ASN A 88 -24.29 -10.80 -28.14
N ALA A 89 -24.68 -9.56 -28.45
CA ALA A 89 -25.94 -9.03 -27.97
C ALA A 89 -27.07 -9.97 -28.44
N PRO A 90 -27.97 -10.41 -27.53
CA PRO A 90 -29.15 -11.13 -27.96
C PRO A 90 -29.91 -10.24 -28.94
N ASN A 91 -30.31 -10.81 -30.08
CA ASN A 91 -31.30 -10.21 -30.99
C ASN A 91 -30.82 -9.10 -31.94
N GLY A 92 -29.63 -9.21 -32.55
CA GLY A 92 -29.24 -8.40 -33.72
C GLY A 92 -29.06 -6.89 -33.50
N ALA A 93 -29.31 -6.41 -32.28
CA ALA A 93 -28.96 -5.06 -31.85
C ALA A 93 -27.48 -5.07 -31.47
N GLY A 94 -26.60 -4.67 -32.39
CA GLY A 94 -25.17 -4.52 -32.13
C GLY A 94 -24.93 -3.67 -30.88
N ASN A 95 -24.67 -4.33 -29.76
CA ASN A 95 -24.36 -3.72 -28.47
C ASN A 95 -23.14 -4.44 -27.91
N TYR A 96 -21.98 -3.83 -28.12
CA TYR A 96 -20.72 -4.29 -27.55
C TYR A 96 -20.63 -3.72 -26.13
N GLY A 97 -20.60 -4.60 -25.12
CA GLY A 97 -20.33 -4.18 -23.75
C GLY A 97 -18.92 -3.63 -23.62
N THR A 98 -18.71 -2.67 -22.71
CA THR A 98 -17.38 -2.20 -22.34
C THR A 98 -17.04 -2.75 -20.96
N GLN A 99 -15.85 -3.34 -20.80
CA GLN A 99 -15.33 -3.66 -19.49
C GLN A 99 -14.44 -2.53 -19.01
N ILE A 100 -14.67 -2.07 -17.79
CA ILE A 100 -13.84 -1.10 -17.10
C ILE A 100 -12.94 -1.88 -16.16
N TYR A 101 -11.64 -1.66 -16.28
CA TYR A 101 -10.64 -2.25 -15.42
C TYR A 101 -10.01 -1.19 -14.54
N PHE A 102 -9.76 -1.57 -13.29
CA PHE A 102 -8.86 -0.86 -12.41
C PHE A 102 -7.54 -1.64 -12.34
N ASP A 103 -6.44 -0.95 -12.56
CA ASP A 103 -5.10 -1.48 -12.42
C ASP A 103 -4.20 -0.41 -11.81
N ALA A 104 -3.85 -0.61 -10.54
CA ALA A 104 -2.96 0.27 -9.80
C ALA A 104 -1.56 0.36 -10.42
N SER A 105 -1.11 -0.71 -11.11
CA SER A 105 0.24 -0.78 -11.70
C SER A 105 0.49 0.31 -12.75
N ARG A 106 -0.60 0.88 -13.30
CA ARG A 106 -0.56 1.96 -14.29
C ARG A 106 -0.07 3.29 -13.72
N VAL A 107 -0.12 3.48 -12.40
CA VAL A 107 0.25 4.76 -11.75
C VAL A 107 1.17 4.59 -10.54
N VAL A 108 1.30 3.37 -10.00
CA VAL A 108 2.21 3.06 -8.90
C VAL A 108 2.85 1.69 -9.10
N PRO A 109 4.10 1.46 -8.65
CA PRO A 109 4.65 0.11 -8.60
C PRO A 109 3.82 -0.80 -7.67
N THR A 110 3.53 -2.02 -8.12
CA THR A 110 2.70 -2.97 -7.37
C THR A 110 3.50 -4.22 -6.98
N ALA A 111 3.13 -4.79 -5.83
CA ALA A 111 3.52 -6.13 -5.39
C ALA A 111 2.35 -6.70 -4.56
N ALA A 112 2.47 -7.93 -4.05
CA ALA A 112 1.45 -8.52 -3.19
C ALA A 112 1.17 -7.67 -1.93
N ASP A 113 2.21 -7.03 -1.37
CA ASP A 113 2.14 -6.11 -0.25
C ASP A 113 2.77 -4.76 -0.60
N ASN A 114 2.21 -3.66 -0.07
CA ASN A 114 2.82 -2.34 -0.20
C ASN A 114 4.04 -2.23 0.73
N ARG A 115 5.23 -2.12 0.13
CA ARG A 115 6.47 -1.91 0.87
C ARG A 115 7.45 -1.03 0.09
N PRO A 116 8.13 -0.08 0.75
CA PRO A 116 9.33 0.50 0.17
C PRO A 116 10.41 -0.58 0.03
N ARG A 117 11.43 -0.30 -0.78
CA ARG A 117 12.67 -1.10 -0.76
C ARG A 117 13.23 -1.06 0.66
N ASN A 118 13.42 -2.22 1.27
CA ASN A 118 13.86 -2.36 2.65
C ASN A 118 14.85 -3.51 2.80
N VAL A 119 15.58 -3.51 3.91
CA VAL A 119 16.47 -4.58 4.36
C VAL A 119 16.03 -4.97 5.76
N ALA A 120 15.81 -6.26 6.00
CA ALA A 120 15.44 -6.76 7.31
C ALA A 120 16.67 -6.83 8.22
N LEU A 121 16.55 -6.26 9.42
CA LEU A 121 17.57 -6.24 10.47
C LEU A 121 16.94 -6.72 11.78
N LEU A 122 17.75 -7.27 12.69
CA LEU A 122 17.28 -7.63 14.01
C LEU A 122 17.07 -6.36 14.85
N ALA A 123 15.83 -6.14 15.29
CA ALA A 123 15.50 -5.08 16.23
C ALA A 123 15.77 -5.55 17.66
N CYS A 124 16.53 -4.76 18.41
CA CYS A 124 16.84 -5.03 19.81
C CYS A 124 16.42 -3.85 20.68
N MET A 125 16.03 -4.17 21.92
CA MET A 125 15.72 -3.22 22.98
C MET A 125 16.67 -3.38 24.14
N LYS A 126 17.14 -2.25 24.66
CA LYS A 126 17.78 -2.23 25.97
C LYS A 126 16.70 -2.16 27.01
N LEU A 127 16.64 -3.18 27.87
CA LEU A 127 15.88 -3.10 29.09
C LEU A 127 16.70 -2.28 30.08
N PHE A 128 16.08 -1.26 30.66
CA PHE A 128 16.68 -0.62 31.83
C PHE A 128 16.36 -1.52 33.04
N PRO A 129 17.30 -1.67 34.00
CA PRO A 129 16.94 -2.14 35.32
C PRO A 129 15.93 -1.20 36.00
#